data_AF-A0A7C4ANN3-F1
#
_entry.id   AF-A0A7C4ANN3-F1
#
_cell.length_a   1.000
_cell.length_b   1.000
_cell.length_c   1.000
_cell.angle_alpha   90.00
_cell.angle_beta   90.00
_cell.angle_gamma   90.00
#
_symmetry.space_group_name_H-M   'P 1'
#
loop_
_entity.id
_entity.type
_entity.pdbx_description
1 polymer ?
#
loop_
_entity_poly.entity_id
_entity_poly.type
_entity_poly.pdbx_seq_one_letter_code
_entity_poly.pdbx_strand_id
1 'polypeptide(L)'
;TLWTVMTADGEVIHGEKAEVASARVYVNDNQTCAYPLDWTITVPDIDGFFSVQPLFDAQALYSDVTPDYWEGLCVVSGRMGGSEVSGFAYTELTGYCK
;
A
#
# COMPACT_ATOMS: atom_id res chain seq x y z
N THR A 1 7.19 1.50 -10.36
CA THR A 1 6.21 2.57 -10.10
C THR A 1 6.94 3.82 -9.65
N LEU A 2 6.46 5.02 -10.01
CA LEU A 2 7.00 6.29 -9.51
C LEU A 2 6.80 6.42 -8.00
N TRP A 3 7.64 7.19 -7.32
CA TRP A 3 7.51 7.46 -5.89
C TRP A 3 7.92 8.90 -5.55
N THR A 4 7.44 9.38 -4.41
CA THR A 4 7.82 10.65 -3.81
C THR A 4 7.93 10.46 -2.31
N VAL A 5 8.95 11.06 -1.71
CA VAL A 5 9.09 11.15 -0.25
C VAL A 5 9.38 12.59 0.14
N MET A 6 8.89 12.99 1.31
CA MET A 6 9.28 14.22 1.96
C MET A 6 9.99 13.85 3.27
N THR A 7 11.21 14.32 3.44
CA THR A 7 12.01 14.08 4.65
C THR A 7 11.52 14.96 5.81
N ALA A 8 12.00 14.69 7.02
CA ALA A 8 11.60 15.44 8.21
C ALA A 8 12.02 16.92 8.18
N ASP A 9 13.09 17.26 7.45
CA ASP A 9 13.56 18.62 7.21
C ASP A 9 12.89 19.29 5.98
N GLY A 10 11.97 18.59 5.32
CA GLY A 10 11.13 19.14 4.24
C GLY A 10 11.72 19.04 2.84
N GLU A 11 12.83 18.32 2.65
CA GLU A 11 13.32 17.97 1.32
C GLU A 11 12.33 17.02 0.63
N VAL A 12 12.01 17.31 -0.63
CA VAL A 12 11.15 16.45 -1.45
C VAL A 12 12.01 15.76 -2.50
N ILE A 13 11.97 14.43 -2.49
CA ILE A 13 12.74 13.57 -3.39
C ILE A 13 11.76 12.76 -4.22
N HIS A 14 12.01 12.67 -5.52
CA HIS A 14 11.23 11.87 -6.46
C HIS A 14 12.11 10.78 -7.08
N GLY A 15 11.50 9.68 -7.47
CA GLY A 15 12.16 8.68 -8.30
C GLY A 15 11.18 7.83 -9.08
N GLU A 16 11.73 7.01 -9.97
CA GLU A 16 10.94 6.33 -10.99
C GLU A 16 10.72 4.84 -10.70
N LYS A 17 11.47 4.30 -9.73
CA LYS A 17 11.50 2.87 -9.43
C LYS A 17 11.23 2.57 -7.96
N ALA A 18 9.98 2.20 -7.68
CA ALA A 18 9.58 1.41 -6.52
C ALA A 18 9.07 0.04 -6.98
N GLU A 19 9.37 -0.98 -6.19
CA GLU A 19 8.88 -2.35 -6.33
C GLU A 19 7.87 -2.63 -5.22
N VAL A 20 6.74 -3.23 -5.57
CA VAL A 20 5.65 -3.56 -4.63
C VAL A 20 5.35 -5.05 -4.77
N ALA A 21 5.38 -5.77 -3.67
CA ALA A 21 5.04 -7.19 -3.62
C ALA A 21 4.01 -7.42 -2.51
N SER A 22 2.89 -8.09 -2.83
CA SER A 22 1.94 -8.54 -1.83
C SER A 22 2.30 -9.93 -1.31
N ALA A 23 1.95 -10.21 -0.05
CA ALA A 23 2.20 -11.50 0.58
C ALA A 23 0.92 -12.35 0.70
N ARG A 24 -0.26 -11.72 0.67
CA ARG A 24 -1.54 -12.39 0.91
C ARG A 24 -2.61 -11.92 -0.07
N VAL A 25 -3.68 -12.70 -0.17
CA VAL A 25 -4.90 -12.34 -0.88
C VAL A 25 -6.09 -12.45 0.08
N TYR A 26 -6.96 -11.44 0.07
CA TYR A 26 -8.26 -11.46 0.72
C TYR A 26 -9.36 -11.53 -0.35
N VAL A 27 -10.27 -12.49 -0.18
CA VAL A 27 -11.47 -12.60 -1.00
C VAL A 27 -12.63 -12.03 -0.18
N ASN A 28 -13.38 -11.11 -0.79
CA ASN A 28 -14.51 -10.48 -0.11
C ASN A 28 -15.69 -11.46 0.12
N ASP A 29 -16.63 -11.07 1.00
CA ASP A 29 -17.70 -11.95 1.46
C ASP A 29 -18.60 -12.49 0.33
N ASN A 30 -18.85 -11.69 -0.71
CA ASN A 30 -19.65 -12.10 -1.87
C ASN A 30 -18.81 -12.84 -2.95
N GLN A 31 -17.51 -13.03 -2.72
CA GLN A 31 -16.58 -13.75 -3.59
C GLN A 31 -16.46 -13.18 -5.03
N THR A 32 -16.74 -11.89 -5.21
CA THR A 32 -16.64 -11.22 -6.51
C THR A 32 -15.26 -10.60 -6.76
N CYS A 33 -14.51 -10.31 -5.69
CA CYS A 33 -13.23 -9.61 -5.77
C CYS A 33 -12.15 -10.32 -4.94
N ALA A 34 -10.90 -10.27 -5.41
CA ALA A 34 -9.74 -10.83 -4.74
C ALA A 34 -8.62 -9.78 -4.63
N TYR A 35 -8.47 -9.21 -3.44
CA TYR A 35 -7.57 -8.10 -3.19
C TYR A 35 -6.22 -8.60 -2.66
N PRO A 36 -5.09 -8.19 -3.27
CA PRO A 36 -3.77 -8.45 -2.68
C PRO A 36 -3.63 -7.60 -1.42
N LEU A 37 -3.17 -8.19 -0.32
CA LEU A 37 -2.93 -7.51 0.95
C LEU A 37 -1.49 -7.79 1.41
N ASP A 38 -1.09 -7.08 2.48
CA ASP A 38 0.19 -7.21 3.17
C ASP A 38 1.37 -6.99 2.22
N TRP A 39 1.74 -5.72 2.02
CA TRP A 39 2.70 -5.32 1.00
C TRP A 39 4.09 -5.09 1.58
N THR A 40 5.09 -5.49 0.81
CA THR A 40 6.45 -4.97 0.91
C THR A 40 6.69 -3.97 -0.21
N ILE A 41 7.16 -2.78 0.13
CA ILE A 41 7.56 -1.74 -0.82
C ILE A 41 9.07 -1.56 -0.70
N THR A 42 9.79 -1.74 -1.80
CA THR A 42 11.24 -1.51 -1.89
C THR A 42 11.53 -0.32 -2.79
N VAL A 43 12.32 0.62 -2.28
CA VAL A 43 12.74 1.84 -3.00
C VAL A 43 14.27 1.94 -2.92
N PRO A 44 15.01 1.34 -3.88
CA PRO A 44 16.47 1.22 -3.79
C PRO A 44 17.20 2.57 -3.67
N ASP A 45 16.72 3.59 -4.38
CA ASP A 45 17.35 4.92 -4.47
C ASP A 45 17.51 5.63 -3.11
N ILE A 46 16.67 5.27 -2.12
CA ILE A 46 16.67 5.85 -0.76
C ILE A 46 16.96 4.80 0.31
N ASP A 47 17.50 3.62 -0.06
CA ASP A 47 17.64 2.46 0.82
C ASP A 47 16.33 2.17 1.61
N GLY A 48 15.21 2.30 0.89
CA GLY A 48 13.86 2.21 1.44
C GLY A 48 13.34 0.77 1.42
N PHE A 49 12.88 0.31 2.58
CA PHE A 49 12.18 -0.96 2.72
C PHE A 49 11.03 -0.81 3.70
N PHE A 50 9.81 -1.00 3.23
CA PHE A 50 8.59 -0.73 4.00
C PHE A 50 7.64 -1.92 3.96
N SER A 51 7.04 -2.23 5.10
CA SER A 51 5.93 -3.16 5.26
C SER A 51 4.64 -2.37 5.48
N VAL A 52 3.62 -2.61 4.65
CA VAL A 52 2.30 -2.00 4.76
C VAL A 52 1.29 -3.09 5.07
N GLN A 53 0.62 -2.98 6.21
CA GLN A 53 -0.35 -3.97 6.69
C GLN A 53 -1.71 -3.32 6.91
N PRO A 54 -2.80 -3.89 6.38
CA PRO A 54 -4.15 -3.46 6.71
C PRO A 54 -4.43 -3.59 8.20
N LEU A 55 -5.22 -2.67 8.77
CA LEU A 55 -5.71 -2.81 10.16
C LEU A 55 -6.67 -3.99 10.31
N PHE A 56 -7.43 -4.29 9.25
CA PHE A 56 -8.29 -5.45 9.09
C PHE A 56 -8.63 -5.64 7.59
N ASP A 57 -9.08 -6.84 7.22
CA ASP A 57 -9.21 -7.22 5.80
C ASP A 57 -10.45 -6.66 5.11
N ALA A 58 -11.60 -6.64 5.81
CA ALA A 58 -12.91 -6.34 5.25
C ALA A 58 -13.15 -4.82 5.05
N GLN A 59 -12.35 -4.21 4.17
CA GLN A 59 -12.40 -2.79 3.81
C GLN A 59 -12.77 -2.58 2.33
N ALA A 60 -13.56 -3.50 1.76
CA ALA A 60 -14.13 -3.35 0.43
C ALA A 60 -15.30 -2.37 0.45
N LEU A 61 -15.36 -1.48 -0.55
CA LEU A 61 -16.45 -0.57 -0.81
C LEU A 61 -17.23 -1.05 -2.02
N TYR A 62 -18.56 -1.13 -1.84
CA TYR A 62 -19.51 -1.58 -2.84
C TYR A 62 -20.33 -0.40 -3.34
N SER A 63 -20.55 -0.32 -4.65
CA SER A 63 -21.21 0.83 -5.26
C SER A 63 -22.00 0.44 -6.50
N ASP A 64 -23.22 0.98 -6.62
CA ASP A 64 -24.05 0.82 -7.83
C ASP A 64 -23.64 1.78 -8.97
N VAL A 65 -22.78 2.76 -8.68
CA VAL A 65 -22.40 3.84 -9.61
C VAL A 65 -20.91 3.82 -10.00
N THR A 66 -20.07 3.18 -9.21
CA THR A 66 -18.62 3.02 -9.46
C THR A 66 -18.25 1.55 -9.34
N PRO A 67 -17.17 1.09 -10.00
CA PRO A 67 -16.66 -0.26 -9.76
C PRO A 67 -16.37 -0.50 -8.28
N ASP A 68 -16.62 -1.72 -7.81
CA ASP A 68 -16.21 -2.17 -6.48
C ASP A 68 -14.68 -2.06 -6.33
N TYR A 69 -14.25 -1.63 -5.15
CA TYR A 69 -12.85 -1.35 -4.88
C TYR A 69 -12.54 -1.50 -3.38
N TRP A 70 -11.27 -1.56 -3.01
CA TRP A 70 -10.85 -1.74 -1.63
C TRP A 70 -10.08 -0.50 -1.16
N GLU A 71 -10.47 0.01 0.01
CA GLU A 71 -10.08 1.33 0.51
C GLU A 71 -9.65 1.21 1.98
N GLY A 72 -8.38 0.85 2.20
CA GLY A 72 -7.96 0.33 3.48
C GLY A 72 -7.05 1.23 4.30
N LEU A 73 -7.49 1.44 5.55
CA LEU A 73 -6.63 1.91 6.63
C LEU A 73 -5.55 0.88 6.92
N CYS A 74 -4.31 1.32 6.87
CA CYS A 74 -3.12 0.49 7.06
C CYS A 74 -2.16 1.12 8.09
N VAL A 75 -1.24 0.32 8.58
CA VAL A 75 -0.01 0.77 9.24
C VAL A 75 1.17 0.54 8.31
N VAL A 76 2.19 1.39 8.44
CA VAL A 76 3.46 1.24 7.75
C VAL A 76 4.59 1.20 8.77
N SER A 77 5.53 0.29 8.58
CA SER A 77 6.81 0.24 9.30
C SER A 77 7.92 -0.09 8.33
N GLY A 78 9.16 0.28 8.65
CA GLY A 78 10.27 0.01 7.74
C GLY A 78 11.53 0.76 8.08
N ARG A 79 12.38 0.91 7.07
CA ARG A 79 13.63 1.67 7.13
C ARG A 79 13.80 2.53 5.89
N MET A 80 14.48 3.66 6.06
CA MET A 80 14.90 4.55 4.98
C MET A 80 16.24 5.17 5.35
N GLY A 81 17.25 5.06 4.48
CA GLY A 81 18.60 5.56 4.75
C GLY A 81 19.20 5.06 6.08
N GLY A 82 18.95 3.79 6.44
CA GLY A 82 19.39 3.19 7.70
C GLY A 82 18.61 3.60 8.96
N SER A 83 17.62 4.50 8.87
CA SER A 83 16.77 4.89 10.00
C SER A 83 15.45 4.12 9.99
N GLU A 84 14.99 3.66 11.17
CA GLU A 84 13.65 3.08 11.31
C GLU A 84 12.57 4.15 11.14
N VAL A 85 11.50 3.80 10.43
CA VAL A 85 10.33 4.66 10.24
C VAL A 85 9.05 3.88 10.49
N SER A 86 8.02 4.58 10.96
CA SER A 86 6.70 4.01 11.20
C SER A 86 5.62 5.07 11.08
N GLY A 87 4.40 4.66 10.74
CA GLY A 87 3.26 5.55 10.69
C GLY A 87 1.98 4.85 10.28
N PHE A 88 1.00 5.66 9.92
CA PHE A 88 -0.25 5.21 9.31
C PHE A 88 -0.17 5.35 7.80
N ALA A 89 -0.88 4.48 7.11
CA ALA A 89 -0.93 4.45 5.65
C ALA A 89 -2.38 4.23 5.18
N TYR A 90 -2.58 4.50 3.90
CA TYR A 90 -3.81 4.22 3.21
C TYR A 90 -3.49 3.54 1.89
N THR A 91 -4.29 2.55 1.51
CA THR A 91 -4.09 1.83 0.25
C THR A 91 -5.42 1.67 -0.46
N GLU A 92 -5.44 2.03 -1.74
CA GLU A 92 -6.59 1.88 -2.63
C GLU A 92 -6.27 0.80 -3.67
N LEU A 93 -7.21 -0.12 -3.89
CA LEU A 93 -7.09 -1.19 -4.87
C LEU A 93 -8.34 -1.21 -5.76
N THR A 94 -8.13 -0.97 -7.04
CA THR A 94 -9.18 -1.01 -8.07
C THR A 94 -8.87 -2.12 -9.08
N GLY A 95 -9.89 -2.61 -9.79
CA GLY A 95 -9.70 -3.59 -10.88
C GLY A 95 -9.42 -5.04 -10.43
N TYR A 96 -9.73 -5.38 -9.18
CA TYR A 96 -9.57 -6.73 -8.61
C TYR A 96 -10.87 -7.55 -8.54
N CYS A 97 -11.95 -7.01 -9.11
CA CYS A 97 -13.24 -7.66 -9.23
C CYS A 97 -13.38 -8.32 -10.61
N LYS A 98 -14.17 -9.40 -10.69
CA LYS A 98 -14.45 -10.11 -11.95
C LYS A 98 -15.41 -9.38 -12.87
#